data_AF-A0AAW9LHM5-F1
#
_entry.id   AF-A0AAW9LHM5-F1
#
_cell.length_a   1.000
_cell.length_b   1.000
_cell.length_c   1.000
_cell.angle_alpha   90.00
_cell.angle_beta   90.00
_cell.angle_gamma   90.00
#
_symmetry.space_group_name_H-M   'P 1'
#
loop_
_entity.id
_entity.type
_entity.pdbx_description
1 polymer ?
#
loop_
_entity_poly.entity_id
_entity_poly.type
_entity_poly.pdbx_seq_one_letter_code
_entity_poly.pdbx_strand_id
1 'polypeptide(L)'
;MRKRRRFLEALAVGAAGVAGCLTDDQPSTTTETGTETTATTTESVESRLADRFDTVVDMQDLHGIDGTASTRIDGALQKRAGDDTVFYFPKGRYRIGSVLFEDVSNFGFVGDDATFVLDQPGRHVYMGFRRVEDVLFRGFKADNSADNMAAWLDFKTVGGTNVIKDYTVTDFDDVEGRTHGFTLMIEGGDTSLTVENVDLSKGVTTPLRRSSSARRTSSTRNGSPAR
;
A
#
# COMPACT_ATOMS: atom_id res chain seq x y z
N MET A 1 26.34 -26.15 5.81
CA MET A 1 27.63 -25.43 5.69
C MET A 1 28.20 -25.60 4.28
N ARG A 2 28.12 -24.57 3.42
CA ARG A 2 28.94 -24.45 2.19
C ARG A 2 29.51 -23.04 2.09
N LYS A 3 30.74 -23.00 1.58
CA LYS A 3 31.75 -21.95 1.73
C LYS A 3 31.53 -20.75 0.81
N ARG A 4 31.75 -19.57 1.42
CA ARG A 4 32.30 -18.28 0.93
C ARG A 4 32.85 -18.23 -0.50
N ARG A 5 32.52 -17.15 -1.23
CA ARG A 5 33.50 -16.39 -2.06
C ARG A 5 33.25 -14.89 -1.95
N ARG A 6 34.36 -14.16 -1.75
CA ARG A 6 34.54 -12.69 -1.65
C ARG A 6 34.84 -12.10 -3.03
N PHE A 7 35.10 -10.78 -3.05
CA PHE A 7 35.67 -9.88 -4.08
C PHE A 7 34.60 -8.97 -4.71
N LEU A 8 34.65 -7.63 -4.66
CA LEU A 8 35.80 -6.72 -4.79
C LEU A 8 35.65 -5.45 -3.90
N GLU A 9 36.74 -5.08 -3.23
CA GLU A 9 37.05 -3.69 -2.87
C GLU A 9 37.85 -3.08 -4.02
N ALA A 10 37.54 -1.85 -4.42
CA ALA A 10 38.40 -1.05 -5.28
C ALA A 10 38.63 0.31 -4.60
N LEU A 11 39.86 0.53 -4.16
CA LEU A 11 40.43 1.82 -3.81
C LEU A 11 41.08 2.43 -5.05
N ALA A 12 40.91 3.73 -5.26
CA ALA A 12 41.90 4.54 -5.96
C ALA A 12 41.99 5.94 -5.34
N VAL A 13 43.24 6.35 -5.13
CA VAL A 13 43.76 7.50 -4.38
C VAL A 13 43.93 8.74 -5.28
N GLY A 14 43.87 9.94 -4.67
CA GLY A 14 44.66 11.13 -5.07
C GLY A 14 43.81 12.38 -5.40
N ALA A 15 44.15 13.62 -5.05
CA ALA A 15 45.34 14.22 -4.42
C ALA A 15 44.97 15.61 -3.84
N ALA A 16 45.87 16.18 -3.02
CA ALA A 16 45.67 17.43 -2.26
C ALA A 16 45.95 18.73 -3.03
N GLY A 17 45.06 19.72 -2.83
CA GLY A 17 45.27 21.16 -2.54
C GLY A 17 46.06 22.09 -3.47
N VAL A 18 45.47 23.25 -3.85
CA VAL A 18 46.12 24.59 -3.90
C VAL A 18 45.02 25.67 -3.78
N ALA A 19 45.25 26.71 -2.95
CA ALA A 19 44.46 27.94 -2.91
C ALA A 19 44.85 28.90 -4.05
N GLY A 20 43.86 29.47 -4.74
CA GLY A 20 44.09 30.53 -5.73
C GLY A 20 42.80 31.26 -6.08
N CYS A 21 42.67 32.50 -5.62
CA CYS A 21 41.68 33.44 -6.11
C CYS A 21 42.10 33.94 -7.50
N LEU A 22 41.28 33.68 -8.53
CA LEU A 22 41.22 34.49 -9.73
C LEU A 22 39.79 34.44 -10.28
N THR A 23 39.14 35.60 -10.28
CA THR A 23 37.91 35.91 -11.00
C THR A 23 38.19 36.01 -12.49
N ASP A 24 37.45 35.27 -13.33
CA ASP A 24 36.88 35.78 -14.59
C ASP A 24 35.80 34.83 -15.13
N ASP A 25 34.79 35.43 -15.74
CA ASP A 25 33.50 34.90 -16.21
C ASP A 25 33.56 33.61 -17.07
N GLN A 26 32.76 32.61 -16.68
CA GLN A 26 32.26 31.59 -17.60
C GLN A 26 30.90 31.06 -17.09
N PRO A 27 29.80 31.13 -17.87
CA PRO A 27 28.55 30.49 -17.49
C PRO A 27 28.72 28.97 -17.63
N SER A 28 29.10 28.31 -16.55
CA SER A 28 29.14 26.86 -16.47
C SER A 28 27.71 26.35 -16.35
N THR A 29 27.20 25.84 -17.46
CA THR A 29 26.03 24.96 -17.55
C THR A 29 26.05 23.96 -16.40
N THR A 30 25.05 24.01 -15.53
CA THR A 30 24.78 22.98 -14.52
C THR A 30 24.59 21.65 -15.24
N THR A 31 25.58 20.76 -15.15
CA THR A 31 25.39 19.35 -15.45
C THR A 31 24.50 18.78 -14.34
N GLU A 32 23.22 18.58 -14.66
CA GLU A 32 22.36 17.73 -13.86
C GLU A 32 22.98 16.34 -13.80
N THR A 33 23.44 15.94 -12.61
CA THR A 33 23.69 14.54 -12.27
C THR A 33 22.35 13.83 -12.36
N GLY A 34 22.06 13.28 -13.54
CA GLY A 34 20.93 12.39 -13.75
C GLY A 34 21.08 11.19 -12.82
N THR A 35 20.23 11.10 -11.81
CA THR A 35 19.97 9.87 -11.08
C THR A 35 19.58 8.81 -12.09
N GLU A 36 20.45 7.83 -12.28
CA GLU A 36 20.24 6.70 -13.16
C GLU A 36 19.09 5.86 -12.57
N THR A 37 17.87 6.18 -12.96
CA THR A 37 16.70 5.33 -12.75
C THR A 37 16.91 4.08 -13.60
N THR A 38 17.50 3.04 -13.02
CA THR A 38 17.54 1.71 -13.63
C THR A 38 16.10 1.26 -13.86
N ALA A 39 15.63 1.40 -15.10
CA ALA A 39 14.38 0.84 -15.55
C ALA A 39 14.43 -0.67 -15.30
N THR A 40 13.74 -1.13 -14.27
CA THR A 40 13.62 -2.56 -13.99
C THR A 40 12.58 -3.10 -14.95
N THR A 41 13.00 -3.90 -15.91
CA THR A 41 12.10 -4.56 -16.86
C THR A 41 11.19 -5.56 -16.13
N THR A 42 9.93 -5.68 -16.55
CA THR A 42 8.95 -6.65 -16.02
C THR A 42 9.52 -8.06 -15.89
N GLU A 43 10.24 -8.54 -16.91
CA GLU A 43 10.90 -9.86 -16.90
C GLU A 43 11.88 -10.04 -15.71
N SER A 44 12.57 -8.98 -15.30
CA SER A 44 13.48 -9.04 -14.15
C SER A 44 12.72 -9.09 -12.82
N VAL A 45 11.50 -8.55 -12.74
CA VAL A 45 10.67 -8.64 -11.54
C VAL A 45 10.08 -10.04 -11.44
N GLU A 46 9.51 -10.55 -12.53
CA GLU A 46 8.95 -11.90 -12.59
C GLU A 46 9.99 -12.95 -12.24
N SER A 47 11.22 -12.88 -12.78
CA SER A 47 12.27 -13.83 -12.44
C SER A 47 12.59 -13.85 -10.94
N ARG A 48 12.60 -12.69 -10.28
CA ARG A 48 12.86 -12.62 -8.83
C ARG A 48 11.69 -13.15 -8.00
N LEU A 49 10.46 -13.02 -8.51
CA LEU A 49 9.27 -13.57 -7.86
C LEU A 49 9.19 -15.09 -8.05
N ALA A 50 9.54 -15.58 -9.24
CA ALA A 50 9.61 -17.00 -9.56
C ALA A 50 10.66 -17.76 -8.74
N ASP A 51 11.66 -17.07 -8.17
CA ASP A 51 12.61 -17.68 -7.22
C ASP A 51 11.96 -18.06 -5.87
N ARG A 52 10.82 -17.45 -5.52
CA ARG A 52 10.09 -17.69 -4.26
C ARG A 52 8.73 -18.35 -4.45
N PHE A 53 8.03 -18.02 -5.53
CA PHE A 53 6.66 -18.45 -5.79
C PHE A 53 6.62 -19.33 -7.03
N ASP A 54 5.88 -20.44 -6.96
CA ASP A 54 5.70 -21.34 -8.10
C ASP A 54 4.78 -20.72 -9.17
N THR A 55 3.83 -19.89 -8.73
CA THR A 55 2.86 -19.23 -9.60
C THR A 55 2.97 -17.71 -9.49
N VAL A 56 3.38 -17.06 -10.58
CA VAL A 56 3.34 -15.60 -10.73
C VAL A 56 2.16 -15.25 -11.63
N VAL A 57 1.22 -14.45 -11.12
CA VAL A 57 0.07 -13.95 -11.86
C VAL A 57 0.29 -12.47 -12.14
N ASP A 58 0.71 -12.12 -13.36
CA ASP A 58 0.66 -10.71 -13.80
C ASP A 58 -0.80 -10.31 -14.00
N MET A 59 -1.22 -9.27 -13.29
CA MET A 59 -2.60 -8.79 -13.33
C MET A 59 -2.98 -8.21 -14.69
N GLN A 60 -2.06 -7.66 -15.48
CA GLN A 60 -2.35 -7.10 -16.81
C GLN A 60 -2.39 -8.16 -17.92
N ASP A 61 -1.88 -9.37 -17.67
CA ASP A 61 -2.06 -10.52 -18.57
C ASP A 61 -3.48 -11.11 -18.47
N LEU A 62 -4.24 -10.73 -17.44
CA LEU A 62 -5.61 -11.17 -17.27
C LEU A 62 -6.56 -10.35 -18.14
N HIS A 63 -7.40 -11.06 -18.90
CA HIS A 63 -8.37 -10.44 -19.79
C HIS A 63 -9.23 -9.38 -19.09
N GLY A 64 -9.18 -8.15 -19.62
CA GLY A 64 -9.98 -7.02 -19.17
C GLY A 64 -9.39 -6.22 -18.01
N ILE A 65 -8.18 -6.55 -17.56
CA ILE A 65 -7.44 -5.80 -16.54
C ILE A 65 -6.30 -5.06 -17.23
N ASP A 66 -6.37 -3.74 -17.26
CA ASP A 66 -5.46 -2.87 -18.04
C ASP A 66 -4.76 -1.80 -17.18
N GLY A 67 -4.89 -1.88 -15.85
CA GLY A 67 -4.32 -0.88 -14.94
C GLY A 67 -5.00 0.50 -15.01
N THR A 68 -6.19 0.63 -15.60
CA THR A 68 -6.95 1.90 -15.64
C THR A 68 -8.09 1.96 -14.61
N ALA A 69 -8.28 0.90 -13.83
CA ALA A 69 -9.42 0.70 -12.92
C ALA A 69 -10.80 0.58 -13.61
N SER A 70 -10.83 0.24 -14.91
CA SER A 70 -12.07 0.02 -15.68
C SER A 70 -12.86 -1.22 -15.23
N THR A 71 -12.15 -2.26 -14.80
CA THR A 71 -12.68 -3.57 -14.38
C THR A 71 -12.37 -3.86 -12.92
N ARG A 72 -13.32 -4.50 -12.22
CA ARG A 72 -13.10 -4.98 -10.84
C ARG A 72 -12.21 -6.21 -10.83
N ILE A 73 -11.24 -6.26 -9.93
CA ILE A 73 -10.25 -7.34 -9.87
C ILE A 73 -10.54 -8.42 -8.82
N ASP A 74 -11.44 -8.17 -7.86
CA ASP A 74 -11.68 -9.07 -6.72
C ASP A 74 -12.04 -10.50 -7.14
N GLY A 75 -12.89 -10.67 -8.17
CA GLY A 75 -13.22 -12.00 -8.70
C GLY A 75 -12.04 -12.69 -9.40
N ALA A 76 -11.14 -11.94 -10.03
CA ALA A 76 -9.95 -12.51 -10.66
C ALA A 76 -8.93 -12.99 -9.62
N LEU A 77 -8.77 -12.23 -8.53
CA LEU A 77 -7.94 -12.59 -7.38
C LEU A 77 -8.47 -13.86 -6.70
N GLN A 78 -9.76 -13.90 -6.34
CA GLN A 78 -10.35 -15.07 -5.67
C GLN A 78 -10.21 -16.36 -6.49
N LYS A 79 -10.39 -16.27 -7.81
CA LYS A 79 -10.31 -17.44 -8.69
C LYS A 79 -8.90 -18.05 -8.77
N ARG A 80 -7.86 -17.28 -8.47
CA ARG A 80 -6.46 -17.65 -8.68
C ARG A 80 -5.64 -17.74 -7.40
N ALA A 81 -6.21 -17.32 -6.27
CA ALA A 81 -5.53 -17.44 -5.00
C ALA A 81 -5.30 -18.92 -4.65
N GLY A 82 -4.11 -19.21 -4.16
CA GLY A 82 -3.68 -20.53 -3.76
C GLY A 82 -2.29 -20.45 -3.12
N ASP A 83 -1.79 -21.60 -2.69
CA ASP A 83 -0.42 -21.72 -2.20
C ASP A 83 0.59 -21.34 -3.27
N ASP A 84 1.78 -20.90 -2.83
CA ASP A 84 2.93 -20.59 -3.69
C ASP A 84 2.58 -19.61 -4.83
N THR A 85 1.62 -18.72 -4.59
CA THR A 85 1.07 -17.80 -5.59
C THR A 85 1.34 -16.36 -5.22
N VAL A 86 1.84 -15.58 -6.19
CA VAL A 86 1.96 -14.13 -6.07
C VAL A 86 1.22 -13.42 -7.19
N PHE A 87 0.42 -12.42 -6.83
CA PHE A 87 -0.16 -11.47 -7.76
C PHE A 87 0.81 -10.30 -7.96
N TYR A 88 1.28 -10.13 -9.19
CA TYR A 88 2.10 -9.01 -9.59
C TYR A 88 1.24 -7.91 -10.23
N PHE A 89 1.40 -6.68 -9.74
CA PHE A 89 0.68 -5.52 -10.20
C PHE A 89 1.68 -4.54 -10.81
N PRO A 90 1.80 -4.50 -12.14
CA PRO A 90 2.49 -3.40 -12.80
C PRO A 90 1.92 -2.04 -12.36
N LYS A 91 2.68 -0.97 -12.59
CA LYS A 91 2.21 0.38 -12.29
C LYS A 91 0.85 0.65 -12.94
N GLY A 92 -0.11 1.11 -12.15
CA GLY A 92 -1.46 1.35 -12.61
C GLY A 92 -2.46 1.51 -11.47
N ARG A 93 -3.73 1.61 -11.85
CA ARG A 93 -4.90 1.70 -10.97
C ARG A 93 -5.75 0.45 -11.14
N TYR A 94 -6.17 -0.14 -10.03
CA TYR A 94 -6.87 -1.42 -10.00
C TYR A 94 -8.10 -1.29 -9.13
N ARG A 95 -9.29 -1.37 -9.74
CA ARG A 95 -10.55 -1.24 -9.01
C ARG A 95 -10.82 -2.51 -8.21
N ILE A 96 -11.05 -2.37 -6.91
CA ILE A 96 -11.25 -3.49 -6.00
C ILE A 96 -12.42 -3.21 -5.06
N GLY A 97 -13.29 -4.20 -4.88
CA GLY A 97 -14.26 -4.18 -3.78
C GLY A 97 -13.67 -4.80 -2.52
N SER A 98 -14.34 -5.84 -2.03
CA SER A 98 -13.89 -6.62 -0.87
C SER A 98 -13.47 -8.02 -1.31
N VAL A 99 -12.32 -8.47 -0.84
CA VAL A 99 -11.80 -9.82 -1.06
C VAL A 99 -11.24 -10.38 0.25
N LEU A 100 -11.42 -11.69 0.44
CA LEU A 100 -10.88 -12.45 1.56
C LEU A 100 -10.07 -13.63 1.03
N PHE A 101 -8.85 -13.78 1.54
CA PHE A 101 -7.98 -14.93 1.31
C PHE A 101 -7.90 -15.74 2.61
N GLU A 102 -8.21 -17.03 2.52
CA GLU A 102 -8.18 -17.95 3.66
C GLU A 102 -7.33 -19.17 3.36
N ASP A 103 -6.61 -19.66 4.37
CA ASP A 103 -5.91 -20.95 4.33
C ASP A 103 -4.93 -21.09 3.16
N VAL A 104 -4.15 -20.04 2.89
CA VAL A 104 -3.09 -20.04 1.87
C VAL A 104 -1.71 -19.77 2.49
N SER A 105 -0.71 -20.43 1.95
CA SER A 105 0.70 -20.41 2.37
C SER A 105 1.61 -19.91 1.25
N ASN A 106 2.72 -19.25 1.61
CA ASN A 106 3.64 -18.61 0.66
C ASN A 106 2.90 -17.83 -0.43
N PHE A 107 2.04 -16.91 0.02
CA PHE A 107 1.11 -16.17 -0.83
C PHE A 107 1.49 -14.69 -0.90
N GLY A 108 1.22 -13.98 -2.00
CA GLY A 108 1.65 -12.59 -2.08
C GLY A 108 0.97 -11.65 -3.06
N PHE A 109 1.23 -10.38 -2.82
CA PHE A 109 0.87 -9.21 -3.61
C PHE A 109 2.13 -8.35 -3.76
N VAL A 110 2.52 -8.06 -4.99
CA VAL A 110 3.69 -7.22 -5.29
C VAL A 110 3.29 -6.17 -6.32
N GLY A 111 3.31 -4.91 -5.93
CA GLY A 111 3.04 -3.78 -6.80
C GLY A 111 4.30 -2.99 -7.17
N ASP A 112 4.28 -2.43 -8.38
CA ASP A 112 5.20 -1.38 -8.82
C ASP A 112 4.55 0.01 -8.65
N ASP A 113 4.38 0.43 -7.39
CA ASP A 113 3.62 1.63 -7.02
C ASP A 113 2.16 1.59 -7.52
N ALA A 114 1.57 0.39 -7.49
CA ALA A 114 0.21 0.16 -7.96
C ALA A 114 -0.82 0.74 -6.97
N THR A 115 -1.94 1.24 -7.49
CA THR A 115 -3.00 1.87 -6.70
C THR A 115 -4.26 1.00 -6.70
N PHE A 116 -4.72 0.60 -5.53
CA PHE A 116 -6.06 0.04 -5.35
C PHE A 116 -7.10 1.16 -5.26
N VAL A 117 -8.06 1.15 -6.18
CA VAL A 117 -9.20 2.08 -6.19
C VAL A 117 -10.39 1.39 -5.56
N LEU A 118 -10.84 1.89 -4.42
CA LEU A 118 -11.92 1.25 -3.66
C LEU A 118 -13.27 1.44 -4.35
N ASP A 119 -14.06 0.36 -4.38
CA ASP A 119 -15.36 0.29 -5.06
C ASP A 119 -16.50 -0.13 -4.12
N GLN A 120 -16.28 -0.05 -2.80
CA GLN A 120 -17.29 -0.34 -1.79
C GLN A 120 -17.28 0.73 -0.69
N PRO A 121 -18.33 1.58 -0.61
CA PRO A 121 -18.40 2.66 0.35
C PRO A 121 -18.64 2.14 1.76
N GLY A 122 -18.13 2.85 2.76
CA GLY A 122 -18.29 2.60 4.17
C GLY A 122 -17.08 1.92 4.79
N ARG A 123 -17.34 1.04 5.76
CA ARG A 123 -16.31 0.47 6.65
C ARG A 123 -16.00 -0.98 6.29
N HIS A 124 -15.88 -1.26 5.00
CA HIS A 124 -15.61 -2.60 4.52
C HIS A 124 -14.12 -2.90 4.56
N VAL A 125 -13.77 -4.11 5.01
CA VAL A 125 -12.45 -4.67 4.78
C VAL A 125 -12.34 -4.89 3.27
N TYR A 126 -11.53 -4.08 2.58
CA TYR A 126 -11.34 -4.25 1.14
C TYR A 126 -10.45 -5.47 0.86
N MET A 127 -9.55 -5.80 1.77
CA MET A 127 -8.67 -6.95 1.66
C MET A 127 -8.44 -7.61 3.01
N GLY A 128 -8.91 -8.85 3.11
CA GLY A 128 -8.78 -9.69 4.30
C GLY A 128 -7.85 -10.88 4.04
N PHE A 129 -7.05 -11.21 5.04
CA PHE A 129 -6.22 -12.41 5.10
C PHE A 129 -6.53 -13.15 6.40
N ARG A 130 -6.81 -14.44 6.32
CA ARG A 130 -7.19 -15.24 7.48
C ARG A 130 -6.55 -16.62 7.45
N ARG A 131 -5.90 -17.01 8.56
CA ARG A 131 -5.17 -18.29 8.66
C ARG A 131 -4.17 -18.45 7.50
N VAL A 132 -3.45 -17.38 7.20
CA VAL A 132 -2.41 -17.36 6.16
C VAL A 132 -1.03 -17.46 6.78
N GLU A 133 -0.04 -17.85 5.98
CA GLU A 133 1.36 -17.91 6.38
C GLU A 133 2.32 -17.55 5.23
N ASP A 134 3.52 -17.11 5.60
CA ASP A 134 4.57 -16.66 4.66
C ASP A 134 4.10 -15.63 3.62
N VAL A 135 3.29 -14.66 4.06
CA VAL A 135 2.69 -13.68 3.16
C VAL A 135 3.63 -12.53 2.82
N LEU A 136 3.67 -12.14 1.53
CA LEU A 136 4.33 -10.92 1.05
C LEU A 136 3.30 -9.92 0.52
N PHE A 137 3.15 -8.77 1.15
CA PHE A 137 2.33 -7.67 0.63
C PHE A 137 3.20 -6.41 0.50
N ARG A 138 3.47 -5.95 -0.73
CA ARG A 138 4.30 -4.76 -0.91
C ARG A 138 4.00 -3.88 -2.12
N GLY A 139 4.30 -2.58 -1.99
CA GLY A 139 4.40 -1.65 -3.12
C GLY A 139 3.06 -1.11 -3.61
N PHE A 140 2.17 -0.73 -2.67
CA PHE A 140 0.81 -0.34 -2.97
C PHE A 140 0.39 1.00 -2.38
N LYS A 141 -0.49 1.68 -3.11
CA LYS A 141 -1.33 2.76 -2.62
C LYS A 141 -2.77 2.27 -2.50
N ALA A 142 -3.51 2.76 -1.51
CA ALA A 142 -4.96 2.60 -1.43
C ALA A 142 -5.62 3.97 -1.54
N ASP A 143 -6.49 4.12 -2.52
CA ASP A 143 -7.12 5.39 -2.90
C ASP A 143 -8.48 5.56 -2.21
N ASN A 144 -8.54 6.50 -1.27
CA ASN A 144 -9.75 6.88 -0.53
C ASN A 144 -10.38 8.16 -1.09
N SER A 145 -10.01 8.63 -2.29
CA SER A 145 -10.48 9.93 -2.81
C SER A 145 -11.97 10.00 -3.14
N ALA A 146 -12.64 8.85 -3.22
CA ALA A 146 -14.07 8.77 -3.52
C ALA A 146 -14.91 8.84 -2.24
N ASP A 147 -16.14 9.36 -2.39
CA ASP A 147 -17.00 9.65 -1.25
C ASP A 147 -17.24 8.42 -0.37
N ASN A 148 -17.14 8.61 0.94
CA ASN A 148 -17.38 7.58 1.96
C ASN A 148 -16.54 6.31 1.72
N MET A 149 -15.27 6.43 1.35
CA MET A 149 -14.34 5.29 1.18
C MET A 149 -13.28 5.25 2.29
N ALA A 150 -12.99 4.04 2.80
CA ALA A 150 -11.89 3.83 3.73
C ALA A 150 -11.18 2.49 3.48
N ALA A 151 -9.91 2.58 3.12
CA ALA A 151 -9.03 1.42 3.05
C ALA A 151 -8.85 0.78 4.44
N TRP A 152 -9.36 -0.44 4.58
CA TRP A 152 -9.13 -1.30 5.73
C TRP A 152 -8.56 -2.66 5.29
N LEU A 153 -7.33 -2.93 5.67
CA LEU A 153 -6.65 -4.21 5.47
C LEU A 153 -6.68 -5.04 6.76
N ASP A 154 -7.29 -6.22 6.72
CA ASP A 154 -7.42 -7.14 7.87
C ASP A 154 -6.45 -8.31 7.68
N PHE A 155 -5.40 -8.38 8.48
CA PHE A 155 -4.29 -9.31 8.30
C PHE A 155 -4.14 -10.26 9.48
N LYS A 156 -4.53 -11.52 9.30
CA LYS A 156 -4.51 -12.54 10.35
C LYS A 156 -3.69 -13.76 9.94
N THR A 157 -2.51 -13.90 10.53
CA THR A 157 -1.51 -14.93 10.19
C THR A 157 -1.39 -15.95 11.31
N VAL A 158 -1.15 -17.21 10.95
CA VAL A 158 -1.01 -18.33 11.90
C VAL A 158 0.37 -19.01 11.85
N GLY A 159 1.25 -18.58 10.95
CA GLY A 159 2.57 -19.17 10.73
C GLY A 159 3.51 -18.29 9.92
N GLY A 160 4.80 -18.66 9.93
CA GLY A 160 5.79 -18.18 8.96
C GLY A 160 6.27 -16.74 9.13
N THR A 161 6.93 -16.24 8.09
CA THR A 161 7.49 -14.87 8.02
C THR A 161 6.66 -14.01 7.08
N ASN A 162 5.92 -13.09 7.66
CA ASN A 162 4.95 -12.25 6.94
C ASN A 162 5.45 -10.82 6.82
N VAL A 163 5.13 -10.15 5.70
CA VAL A 163 5.61 -8.80 5.39
C VAL A 163 4.48 -7.95 4.83
N ILE A 164 4.30 -6.76 5.42
CA ILE A 164 3.59 -5.62 4.83
C ILE A 164 4.63 -4.51 4.65
N LYS A 165 4.87 -4.09 3.41
CA LYS A 165 5.92 -3.12 3.11
C LYS A 165 5.51 -2.12 2.04
N ASP A 166 5.96 -0.87 2.13
CA ASP A 166 5.71 0.14 1.09
C ASP A 166 4.20 0.30 0.79
N TYR A 167 3.43 0.64 1.84
CA TYR A 167 1.98 0.83 1.75
C TYR A 167 1.58 2.25 2.12
N THR A 168 0.78 2.89 1.29
CA THR A 168 0.29 4.26 1.55
C THR A 168 -1.22 4.33 1.38
N VAL A 169 -1.92 4.95 2.32
CA VAL A 169 -3.30 5.40 2.11
C VAL A 169 -3.27 6.82 1.54
N THR A 170 -3.90 7.03 0.40
CA THR A 170 -3.96 8.33 -0.28
C THR A 170 -5.35 8.94 -0.21
N ASP A 171 -5.37 10.25 -0.04
CA ASP A 171 -6.57 11.08 0.07
C ASP A 171 -7.51 10.69 1.24
N PHE A 172 -8.56 11.49 1.42
CA PHE A 172 -9.50 11.34 2.52
C PHE A 172 -10.87 11.91 2.17
N ASP A 173 -11.90 11.10 2.39
CA ASP A 173 -13.26 11.59 2.59
C ASP A 173 -13.85 11.11 3.93
N ASP A 174 -14.77 11.92 4.47
CA ASP A 174 -15.37 11.75 5.79
C ASP A 174 -16.29 10.51 5.79
N VAL A 175 -15.79 9.39 6.33
CA VAL A 175 -16.58 8.17 6.54
C VAL A 175 -17.33 8.21 7.86
N GLU A 176 -18.56 7.68 7.88
CA GLU A 176 -19.36 7.67 9.09
C GLU A 176 -18.77 6.69 10.15
N GLY A 177 -18.14 7.27 11.17
CA GLY A 177 -17.66 6.55 12.35
C GLY A 177 -16.17 6.23 12.35
N ARG A 178 -15.74 5.38 13.28
CA ARG A 178 -14.34 4.95 13.37
C ARG A 178 -14.04 3.92 12.27
N THR A 179 -12.90 4.10 11.60
CA THR A 179 -12.32 3.10 10.70
C THR A 179 -10.94 2.67 11.20
N HIS A 180 -10.44 1.61 10.58
CA HIS A 180 -9.13 1.04 10.86
C HIS A 180 -8.34 1.03 9.55
N GLY A 181 -7.09 1.50 9.57
CA GLY A 181 -6.18 1.26 8.44
C GLY A 181 -5.79 -0.22 8.38
N PHE A 182 -5.42 -0.78 9.55
CA PHE A 182 -5.15 -2.20 9.72
C PHE A 182 -5.89 -2.81 10.89
N THR A 183 -6.20 -4.09 10.75
CA THR A 183 -6.32 -5.02 11.87
C THR A 183 -5.21 -6.06 11.70
N LEU A 184 -4.39 -6.27 12.73
CA LEU A 184 -3.30 -7.24 12.69
C LEU A 184 -3.50 -8.28 13.81
N MET A 185 -3.43 -9.57 13.46
CA MET A 185 -3.53 -10.68 14.41
C MET A 185 -2.46 -11.72 14.06
N ILE A 186 -1.52 -11.91 14.98
CA ILE A 186 -0.35 -12.78 14.78
C ILE A 186 -0.45 -13.90 15.80
N GLU A 187 -0.70 -15.10 15.31
CA GLU A 187 -0.89 -16.30 16.13
C GLU A 187 0.21 -17.32 15.83
N GLY A 188 0.61 -18.11 16.83
CA GLY A 188 1.68 -19.11 16.71
C GLY A 188 3.03 -18.61 17.25
N GLY A 189 3.83 -19.51 17.81
CA GLY A 189 5.12 -19.19 18.43
C GLY A 189 6.25 -18.89 17.43
N ASP A 190 6.12 -19.41 16.22
CA ASP A 190 7.09 -19.26 15.13
C ASP A 190 6.62 -18.27 14.05
N THR A 191 5.62 -17.44 14.38
CA THR A 191 5.01 -16.48 13.46
C THR A 191 5.60 -15.10 13.66
N SER A 192 6.00 -14.45 12.56
CA SER A 192 6.45 -13.07 12.58
C SER A 192 5.72 -12.22 11.53
N LEU A 193 5.53 -10.94 11.83
CA LEU A 193 5.07 -9.93 10.88
C LEU A 193 6.01 -8.73 10.93
N THR A 194 6.54 -8.36 9.77
CA THR A 194 7.22 -7.09 9.56
C THR A 194 6.27 -6.09 8.93
N VAL A 195 6.15 -4.91 9.53
CA VAL A 195 5.45 -3.75 8.94
C VAL A 195 6.48 -2.64 8.74
N GLU A 196 6.75 -2.27 7.49
CA GLU A 196 7.83 -1.34 7.14
C GLU A 196 7.36 -0.32 6.08
N ASN A 197 7.79 0.93 6.22
CA ASN A 197 7.50 2.01 5.26
C ASN A 197 5.99 2.12 4.94
N VAL A 198 5.19 2.33 5.99
CA VAL A 198 3.75 2.46 5.88
C VAL A 198 3.29 3.86 6.27
N ASP A 199 2.52 4.50 5.39
CA ASP A 199 1.93 5.82 5.60
C ASP A 199 0.39 5.72 5.67
N LEU A 200 -0.13 5.91 6.88
CA LEU A 200 -1.57 6.01 7.16
C LEU A 200 -1.99 7.42 7.59
N SER A 201 -1.16 8.44 7.34
CA SER A 201 -1.39 9.82 7.78
C SER A 201 -2.65 10.45 7.18
N LYS A 202 -3.15 9.89 6.07
CA LYS A 202 -4.43 10.25 5.43
C LYS A 202 -5.62 9.42 5.92
N GLY A 203 -5.41 8.52 6.87
CA GLY A 203 -6.48 7.78 7.54
C GLY A 203 -7.31 8.65 8.49
N VAL A 204 -8.52 8.20 8.81
CA VAL A 204 -9.51 8.92 9.63
C VAL A 204 -8.96 9.23 11.02
N THR A 205 -8.85 10.52 11.37
CA THR A 205 -8.92 10.96 12.76
C THR A 205 -10.38 11.16 13.11
N THR A 206 -10.91 10.44 14.11
CA THR A 206 -12.24 10.74 14.63
C THR A 206 -12.27 12.21 15.06
N PRO A 207 -13.10 13.10 14.47
CA PRO A 207 -13.36 14.37 15.11
C PRO A 207 -14.05 14.01 16.41
N LEU A 208 -13.41 14.28 17.56
CA LEU A 208 -14.12 14.38 18.82
C LEU A 208 -15.27 15.35 18.55
N ARG A 209 -16.48 14.81 18.44
CA ARG A 209 -17.71 15.58 18.24
C ARG A 209 -17.67 16.71 19.26
N ARG A 210 -17.33 17.93 18.85
CA ARG A 210 -17.62 19.10 19.68
C ARG A 210 -19.13 19.08 19.76
N SER A 211 -19.66 18.81 20.96
CA SER A 211 -21.08 18.88 21.20
C SER A 211 -21.51 20.30 20.82
N SER A 212 -22.15 20.44 19.65
CA SER A 212 -22.93 21.62 19.38
C SER A 212 -24.10 21.54 20.35
N SER A 213 -23.98 22.28 21.45
CA SER A 213 -25.06 22.52 22.38
C SER A 213 -26.29 22.93 21.57
N ALA A 214 -27.32 22.11 21.64
CA ALA A 214 -28.61 22.37 21.04
C ALA A 214 -29.04 23.81 21.36
N ARG A 215 -29.21 24.62 20.32
CA ARG A 215 -29.87 25.92 20.43
C ARG A 215 -31.32 25.63 20.79
N ARG A 216 -31.62 25.61 22.09
CA ARG A 216 -32.97 25.60 22.64
C ARG A 216 -33.72 26.80 22.05
N THR A 217 -34.60 26.54 21.09
CA THR A 217 -35.67 27.47 20.75
C THR A 217 -36.72 27.34 21.85
N SER A 218 -36.75 28.31 22.76
CA SER A 218 -37.83 28.46 23.72
C SER A 218 -39.10 28.88 22.98
N SER A 219 -40.02 27.94 22.84
CA SER A 219 -41.44 28.22 22.61
C SER A 219 -42.01 28.84 23.89
N THR A 220 -42.38 30.12 23.83
CA THR A 220 -43.27 30.74 24.82
C THR A 220 -44.60 31.03 24.14
N ARG A 221 -45.58 30.17 24.42
CA ARG A 221 -47.00 30.36 24.12
C ARG A 221 -47.70 30.69 25.43
N ASN A 222 -48.27 31.88 25.57
CA ASN A 222 -49.60 32.17 26.14
C ASN A 222 -49.69 33.59 26.72
N GLY A 223 -50.79 34.27 26.37
CA GLY A 223 -51.19 35.54 26.97
C GLY A 223 -52.36 36.16 26.22
N SER A 224 -53.54 35.55 26.33
CA SER A 224 -54.83 36.14 25.97
C SER A 224 -55.08 37.44 26.76
N PRO A 225 -55.88 38.38 26.25
CA PRO A 225 -56.82 39.03 27.15
C PRO A 225 -58.26 38.95 26.64
N ALA A 226 -59.13 38.54 27.54
CA ALA A 226 -60.56 38.77 27.48
C ALA A 226 -60.85 40.26 27.77
N ARG A 227 -61.60 40.92 26.90
CA ARG A 227 -62.92 41.52 27.16
C ARG A 227 -63.41 42.26 25.91
#